data_AF-A0AA36FNA9-F1
#
_entry.id   AF-A0AA36FNA9-F1
#
_cell.length_a   1.000
_cell.length_b   1.000
_cell.length_c   1.000
_cell.angle_alpha   90.00
_cell.angle_beta   90.00
_cell.angle_gamma   90.00
#
_symmetry.space_group_name_H-M   'P 1'
#
loop_
_entity.id
_entity.type
_entity.pdbx_description
1 polymer ?
#
loop_
_entity_poly.entity_id
_entity_poly.type
_entity_poly.pdbx_seq_one_letter_code
_entity_poly.pdbx_strand_id
1 'polypeptide(L)'
;MRSRKAVFSLTLLQLVALATVAGTWTAVTSKPSYDYAYVTFEGGDYKTHEGQPGSGDKWVAKGRFNNRINETGWSYLWVETNPKGNNDSMQAFAAGLVEGNLTAPLIRMSGKNSWEGQCQNLSSTYCAKMTKFLIMNLIWMKEMIAEKAKTNPFWHMINLYICQLEALQSVYSSEYGCEGCLPELYWLQFYSELADISKALMLPPEVYYMRKGSCSAMIKVLPGNKDLYVAHDTWNTYSSMLRVLKSYDFSYHTLPTSQVKVPGRKITFSSYPGLLLSMDDYYVISSGMVVMETTIENNNVEIAAKNTVPRGCVLEGLRVMAANRLAANIHQWANEFSSYNSGTYNNMWMVLDYHKFEPNKELPNSDLLLVLEQMPGYIMFQDLTKKLKNDTYWGSYNVPYFSKIVKISGQQDLINKYGDIYTYNNTPRAKIMRRDHVKVKDIKTMIKLMRYNNYKKDPLSRCECDPAENAALAISARSDLNPQNGTYRFKFLGHRAHGAIDMKLTNSTLIKDLSFIAIAGPTCDDVPIFQWSKAGFNDSVPHFGHPDIFKFPPYVFGDDVKPFYRDQ
;
A
#
# COMPACT_ATOMS: atom_id res chain seq x y z
N MET A 1 -49.87 64.46 13.54
CA MET A 1 -48.52 64.92 13.11
C MET A 1 -47.56 64.69 14.27
N ARG A 2 -46.63 63.72 14.10
CA ARG A 2 -45.14 63.86 14.11
C ARG A 2 -44.54 64.27 15.46
N SER A 3 -43.39 63.78 15.96
CA SER A 3 -42.42 62.74 15.60
C SER A 3 -41.28 62.78 16.63
N ARG A 4 -41.05 61.66 17.34
CA ARG A 4 -39.78 60.96 17.73
C ARG A 4 -38.42 61.61 17.40
N LYS A 5 -37.26 61.39 18.07
CA LYS A 5 -36.69 60.73 19.29
C LYS A 5 -35.15 60.88 19.09
N ALA A 6 -34.36 61.65 19.84
CA ALA A 6 -33.68 61.39 21.14
C ALA A 6 -32.56 60.31 21.11
N VAL A 7 -31.36 60.41 21.70
CA VAL A 7 -30.39 61.46 22.14
C VAL A 7 -29.28 60.69 22.90
N PHE A 8 -27.98 60.96 22.62
CA PHE A 8 -26.79 60.88 23.51
C PHE A 8 -26.34 59.52 24.10
N SER A 9 -25.08 59.25 24.49
CA SER A 9 -23.72 59.75 24.22
C SER A 9 -22.71 58.87 24.99
N LEU A 10 -21.43 58.94 24.56
CA LEU A 10 -20.16 58.78 25.29
C LEU A 10 -19.55 57.40 25.70
N THR A 11 -18.31 57.24 25.20
CA THR A 11 -17.06 56.66 25.77
C THR A 11 -16.95 55.19 26.17
N LEU A 12 -15.90 54.51 25.65
CA LEU A 12 -15.40 53.24 26.18
C LEU A 12 -13.85 53.16 26.10
N LEU A 13 -13.22 52.85 27.24
CA LEU A 13 -11.82 52.44 27.40
C LEU A 13 -11.79 50.99 27.92
N GLN A 14 -10.90 50.19 27.34
CA GLN A 14 -10.33 48.88 27.72
C GLN A 14 -10.96 48.02 28.86
N LEU A 15 -11.23 46.75 28.52
CA LEU A 15 -10.88 45.59 29.36
C LEU A 15 -10.81 44.30 28.51
N VAL A 16 -9.65 43.64 28.59
CA VAL A 16 -9.36 42.34 27.99
C VAL A 16 -10.10 41.26 28.79
N ALA A 17 -10.96 40.49 28.13
CA ALA A 17 -11.54 39.26 28.68
C ALA A 17 -11.07 38.06 27.84
N LEU A 18 -10.33 37.16 28.48
CA LEU A 18 -10.07 35.80 28.02
C LEU A 18 -11.41 35.07 27.86
N ALA A 19 -11.86 34.88 26.63
CA ALA A 19 -12.92 33.92 26.31
C ALA A 19 -12.29 32.64 25.77
N THR A 20 -12.29 31.61 26.62
CA THR A 20 -12.14 30.21 26.21
C THR A 20 -13.25 29.89 25.21
N VAL A 21 -12.94 29.88 23.92
CA VAL A 21 -13.85 29.33 22.90
C VAL A 21 -13.71 27.81 22.96
N ALA A 22 -14.56 27.19 23.78
CA ALA A 22 -14.94 25.80 23.60
C ALA A 22 -15.69 25.72 22.26
N GLY A 23 -14.96 25.43 21.19
CA GLY A 23 -15.54 25.16 19.88
C GLY A 23 -16.34 23.87 19.94
N THR A 24 -17.66 24.00 20.06
CA THR A 24 -18.59 22.93 19.74
C THR A 24 -18.45 22.62 18.25
N TRP A 25 -17.75 21.54 17.91
CA TRP A 25 -17.77 20.97 16.57
C TRP A 25 -19.18 20.42 16.33
N THR A 26 -20.05 21.25 15.74
CA THR A 26 -21.29 20.76 15.17
C THR A 26 -20.93 19.80 14.05
N ALA A 27 -21.19 18.50 14.25
CA ALA A 27 -21.04 17.49 13.23
C ALA A 27 -21.86 17.91 12.01
N VAL A 28 -21.18 18.20 10.90
CA VAL A 28 -21.84 18.33 9.60
C VAL A 28 -22.30 16.93 9.23
N THR A 29 -23.57 16.63 9.51
CA THR A 29 -24.26 15.39 9.15
C THR A 29 -24.74 15.45 7.70
N SER A 30 -23.86 15.74 6.74
CA SER A 30 -24.15 15.38 5.35
C SER A 30 -23.90 13.88 5.21
N LYS A 31 -24.89 13.14 4.70
CA LYS A 31 -24.64 11.75 4.27
C LYS A 31 -23.48 11.79 3.27
N PRO A 32 -22.51 10.85 3.34
CA PRO A 32 -21.42 10.83 2.37
C PRO A 32 -22.02 10.70 0.96
N SER A 33 -21.62 11.60 0.05
CA SER A 33 -21.96 11.46 -1.37
C SER A 33 -21.09 10.35 -1.95
N TYR A 34 -21.70 9.41 -2.65
CA TYR A 34 -20.99 8.37 -3.37
C TYR A 34 -21.35 8.47 -4.85
N ASP A 35 -20.34 8.35 -5.69
CA ASP A 35 -20.53 8.10 -7.11
C ASP A 35 -20.75 6.60 -7.28
N TYR A 36 -21.70 6.21 -8.12
CA TYR A 36 -22.04 4.82 -8.37
C TYR A 36 -21.93 4.52 -9.85
N ALA A 37 -21.45 3.32 -10.17
CA ALA A 37 -21.47 2.80 -11.52
C ALA A 37 -21.73 1.29 -11.50
N TYR A 38 -22.35 0.78 -12.55
CA TYR A 38 -22.48 -0.66 -12.79
C TYR A 38 -22.35 -0.99 -14.26
N VAL A 39 -22.04 -2.25 -14.54
CA VAL A 39 -21.82 -2.76 -15.89
C VAL A 39 -22.80 -3.89 -16.17
N THR A 40 -23.50 -3.86 -17.30
CA THR A 40 -24.29 -4.98 -17.83
C THR A 40 -23.58 -5.63 -19.03
N PHE A 41 -23.96 -6.86 -19.38
CA PHE A 41 -23.52 -7.53 -20.60
C PHE A 41 -24.73 -7.87 -21.46
N GLU A 42 -24.90 -7.15 -22.57
CA GLU A 42 -26.10 -7.18 -23.42
C GLU A 42 -25.70 -7.19 -24.89
N GLY A 43 -26.29 -8.09 -25.68
CA GLY A 43 -26.04 -8.13 -27.13
C GLY A 43 -24.60 -8.52 -27.52
N GLY A 44 -23.81 -9.05 -26.57
CA GLY A 44 -22.40 -9.39 -26.78
C GLY A 44 -21.41 -8.33 -26.31
N ASP A 45 -21.90 -7.19 -25.82
CA ASP A 45 -21.08 -6.04 -25.41
C ASP A 45 -21.29 -5.67 -23.94
N TYR A 46 -20.25 -5.07 -23.34
CA TYR A 46 -20.33 -4.46 -22.02
C TYR A 46 -20.90 -3.04 -22.12
N LYS A 47 -21.84 -2.70 -21.24
CA LYS A 47 -22.36 -1.33 -21.10
C LYS A 47 -22.17 -0.84 -19.68
N THR A 48 -21.51 0.30 -19.53
CA THR A 48 -21.36 0.99 -18.24
C THR A 48 -22.50 1.98 -18.05
N HIS A 49 -23.06 2.01 -16.85
CA HIS A 49 -24.18 2.86 -16.47
C HIS A 49 -23.82 3.61 -15.19
N GLU A 50 -24.25 4.87 -15.09
CA GLU A 50 -24.17 5.66 -13.87
C GLU A 50 -25.30 5.27 -12.90
N GLY A 51 -25.02 5.34 -11.60
CA GLY A 51 -25.99 5.01 -10.55
C GLY A 51 -25.90 3.57 -10.05
N GLN A 52 -26.91 3.15 -9.29
CA GLN A 52 -27.04 1.80 -8.78
C GLN A 52 -27.89 0.93 -9.73
N PRO A 53 -27.59 -0.37 -9.87
CA PRO A 53 -28.45 -1.27 -10.64
C PRO A 53 -29.82 -1.39 -9.97
N GLY A 54 -30.89 -1.26 -10.76
CA GLY A 54 -32.25 -1.56 -10.37
C GLY A 54 -32.53 -3.06 -10.25
N SER A 55 -33.72 -3.42 -9.76
CA SER A 55 -34.10 -4.82 -9.50
C SER A 55 -34.17 -5.71 -10.75
N GLY A 56 -34.30 -5.12 -11.94
CA GLY A 56 -34.35 -5.82 -13.22
C GLY A 56 -33.01 -5.92 -13.95
N ASP A 57 -31.99 -5.19 -13.50
CA ASP A 57 -30.72 -5.07 -14.23
C ASP A 57 -29.87 -6.32 -14.08
N LYS A 58 -29.41 -6.85 -15.22
CA LYS A 58 -28.49 -7.99 -15.28
C LYS A 58 -27.04 -7.52 -15.15
N TRP A 59 -26.74 -6.85 -14.04
CA TRP A 59 -25.40 -6.31 -13.77
C TRP A 59 -24.39 -7.46 -13.59
N VAL A 60 -23.17 -7.23 -14.07
CA VAL A 60 -22.02 -8.13 -13.99
C VAL A 60 -21.07 -7.66 -12.89
N ALA A 61 -20.81 -6.36 -12.83
CA ALA A 61 -20.09 -5.72 -11.73
C ALA A 61 -20.76 -4.38 -11.38
N LYS A 62 -20.61 -3.95 -10.14
CA LYS A 62 -21.04 -2.63 -9.67
C LYS A 62 -19.99 -2.09 -8.70
N GLY A 63 -19.99 -0.79 -8.53
CA GLY A 63 -19.09 -0.14 -7.59
C GLY A 63 -19.62 1.17 -7.09
N ARG A 64 -18.97 1.63 -6.04
CA ARG A 64 -19.19 2.97 -5.49
C ARG A 64 -17.86 3.58 -5.10
N PHE A 65 -17.76 4.89 -5.28
CA PHE A 65 -16.56 5.65 -5.03
C PHE A 65 -16.88 6.89 -4.21
N ASN A 66 -15.95 7.24 -3.31
CA ASN A 66 -16.07 8.43 -2.49
C ASN A 66 -14.70 9.10 -2.36
N ASN A 67 -14.51 10.22 -3.04
CA ASN A 67 -13.27 10.99 -2.97
C ASN A 67 -13.32 11.97 -1.80
N ARG A 68 -12.64 11.65 -0.70
CA ARG A 68 -12.53 12.51 0.48
C ARG A 68 -11.09 12.92 0.79
N ILE A 69 -10.24 13.01 -0.24
CA ILE A 69 -8.81 13.28 -0.07
C ILE A 69 -8.56 14.58 0.73
N ASN A 70 -9.35 15.62 0.49
CA ASN A 70 -9.20 16.88 1.23
C ASN A 70 -9.62 16.80 2.71
N GLU A 71 -10.44 15.81 3.09
CA GLU A 71 -11.03 15.69 4.42
C GLU A 71 -10.33 14.62 5.27
N THR A 72 -9.93 13.52 4.63
CA THR A 72 -9.39 12.32 5.29
C THR A 72 -8.01 11.92 4.78
N GLY A 73 -7.55 12.52 3.68
CA GLY A 73 -6.36 12.09 2.95
C GLY A 73 -6.56 10.81 2.13
N TRP A 74 -7.78 10.27 2.05
CA TRP A 74 -8.10 9.05 1.31
C TRP A 74 -9.29 9.26 0.36
N SER A 75 -9.25 8.59 -0.78
CA SER A 75 -10.44 8.16 -1.50
C SER A 75 -10.81 6.73 -1.10
N TYR A 76 -12.06 6.35 -1.33
CA TYR A 76 -12.59 5.03 -0.97
C TYR A 76 -13.32 4.41 -2.16
N LEU A 77 -13.00 3.16 -2.47
CA LEU A 77 -13.57 2.42 -3.59
C LEU A 77 -14.06 1.05 -3.14
N TRP A 78 -15.29 0.70 -3.54
CA TRP A 78 -15.83 -0.64 -3.41
C TRP A 78 -16.24 -1.14 -4.78
N VAL A 79 -15.80 -2.35 -5.14
CA VAL A 79 -16.20 -3.03 -6.37
C VAL A 79 -16.69 -4.43 -6.02
N GLU A 80 -17.86 -4.79 -6.53
CA GLU A 80 -18.52 -6.08 -6.31
C GLU A 80 -18.84 -6.71 -7.67
N THR A 81 -18.61 -8.02 -7.81
CA THR A 81 -19.05 -8.77 -9.00
C THR A 81 -20.24 -9.67 -8.68
N ASN A 82 -21.14 -9.82 -9.66
CA ASN A 82 -22.37 -10.56 -9.49
C ASN A 82 -22.09 -12.06 -9.39
N PRO A 83 -22.50 -12.74 -8.30
CA PRO A 83 -22.30 -14.17 -8.14
C PRO A 83 -23.13 -15.05 -9.10
N LYS A 84 -24.10 -14.49 -9.83
CA LYS A 84 -25.05 -15.25 -10.66
C LYS A 84 -24.72 -15.15 -12.15
N GLY A 85 -24.55 -16.31 -12.79
CA GLY A 85 -24.71 -16.47 -14.24
C GLY A 85 -23.60 -15.92 -15.14
N ASN A 86 -22.54 -15.31 -14.59
CA ASN A 86 -21.42 -14.77 -15.36
C ASN A 86 -20.14 -15.57 -15.10
N ASN A 87 -19.38 -15.87 -16.15
CA ASN A 87 -18.06 -16.46 -15.97
C ASN A 87 -17.09 -15.45 -15.34
N ASP A 88 -16.03 -15.95 -14.71
CA ASP A 88 -15.11 -15.12 -13.93
C ASP A 88 -14.39 -14.07 -14.78
N SER A 89 -14.04 -14.37 -16.03
CA SER A 89 -13.37 -13.41 -16.92
C SER A 89 -14.27 -12.22 -17.25
N MET A 90 -15.58 -12.47 -17.45
CA MET A 90 -16.57 -11.40 -17.63
C MET A 90 -16.70 -10.53 -16.38
N GLN A 91 -16.71 -11.18 -15.20
CA GLN A 91 -16.73 -10.47 -13.92
C GLN A 91 -15.48 -9.59 -13.74
N ALA A 92 -14.30 -10.11 -14.06
CA ALA A 92 -13.04 -9.38 -13.95
C ALA A 92 -12.96 -8.19 -14.91
N PHE A 93 -13.34 -8.38 -16.17
CA PHE A 93 -13.39 -7.31 -17.15
C PHE A 93 -14.38 -6.22 -16.72
N ALA A 94 -15.60 -6.59 -16.32
CA ALA A 94 -16.60 -5.63 -15.83
C ALA A 94 -16.14 -4.87 -14.57
N ALA A 95 -15.42 -5.54 -13.65
CA ALA A 95 -14.85 -4.87 -12.47
C ALA A 95 -13.80 -3.80 -12.85
N GLY A 96 -13.00 -4.06 -13.88
CA GLY A 96 -12.04 -3.10 -14.42
C GLY A 96 -12.71 -1.88 -15.05
N LEU A 97 -13.81 -2.09 -15.79
CA LEU A 97 -14.63 -1.00 -16.35
C LEU A 97 -15.24 -0.12 -15.25
N VAL A 98 -15.80 -0.75 -14.19
CA VAL A 98 -16.38 -0.02 -13.05
C VAL A 98 -15.33 0.84 -12.35
N GLU A 99 -14.17 0.28 -12.02
CA GLU A 99 -13.10 1.04 -11.37
C GLU A 99 -12.57 2.15 -12.26
N GLY A 100 -12.34 1.87 -13.55
CA GLY A 100 -11.92 2.86 -14.52
C GLY A 100 -12.87 4.05 -14.55
N ASN A 101 -14.15 3.80 -14.75
CA ASN A 101 -15.16 4.85 -14.87
C ASN A 101 -15.30 5.69 -13.60
N LEU A 102 -15.17 5.06 -12.43
CA LEU A 102 -15.29 5.77 -11.15
C LEU A 102 -14.05 6.56 -10.76
N THR A 103 -12.87 6.22 -11.30
CA THR A 103 -11.59 6.75 -10.79
C THR A 103 -10.69 7.40 -11.83
N ALA A 104 -11.09 7.44 -13.10
CA ALA A 104 -10.29 7.92 -14.22
C ALA A 104 -9.64 9.31 -13.99
N PRO A 105 -10.34 10.34 -13.46
CA PRO A 105 -9.70 11.63 -13.14
C PRO A 105 -8.58 11.51 -12.10
N LEU A 106 -8.76 10.64 -11.10
CA LEU A 106 -7.78 10.42 -10.05
C LEU A 106 -6.57 9.60 -10.56
N ILE A 107 -6.81 8.65 -11.47
CA ILE A 107 -5.75 7.93 -12.20
C ILE A 107 -4.89 8.93 -12.97
N ARG A 108 -5.52 9.87 -13.70
CA ARG A 108 -4.82 10.90 -14.47
C ARG A 108 -3.94 11.79 -13.58
N MET A 109 -4.45 12.26 -12.45
CA MET A 109 -3.65 13.07 -11.51
C MET A 109 -2.49 12.26 -10.91
N SER A 110 -2.73 11.00 -10.56
CA SER A 110 -1.67 10.10 -10.06
C SER A 110 -0.59 9.85 -11.11
N GLY A 111 -0.99 9.68 -12.38
CA GLY A 111 -0.09 9.60 -13.53
C GLY A 111 0.85 10.79 -13.59
N LYS A 112 0.29 12.01 -13.64
CA LYS A 112 1.07 13.27 -13.63
C LYS A 112 2.05 13.40 -12.46
N ASN A 113 1.72 12.79 -11.31
CA ASN A 113 2.57 12.83 -10.12
C ASN A 113 3.73 11.83 -10.13
N SER A 114 3.66 10.77 -10.95
CA SER A 114 4.52 9.60 -10.77
C SER A 114 5.13 9.04 -12.06
N TRP A 115 4.31 8.59 -13.00
CA TRP A 115 4.76 7.79 -14.14
C TRP A 115 4.45 8.43 -15.49
N GLU A 116 3.51 9.37 -15.58
CA GLU A 116 3.22 10.06 -16.83
C GLU A 116 4.46 10.84 -17.29
N GLY A 117 4.79 10.73 -18.57
CA GLY A 117 5.99 11.32 -19.13
C GLY A 117 7.25 10.48 -18.98
N GLN A 118 7.22 9.41 -18.16
CA GLN A 118 8.30 8.43 -18.18
C GLN A 118 8.33 7.74 -19.54
N CYS A 119 9.52 7.64 -20.10
CA CYS A 119 9.72 6.99 -21.39
C CYS A 119 9.01 7.61 -22.60
N GLN A 120 8.70 8.91 -22.54
CA GLN A 120 8.36 9.71 -23.73
C GLN A 120 9.40 9.58 -24.84
N ASN A 121 10.70 9.50 -24.47
CA ASN A 121 11.75 9.16 -25.41
C ASN A 121 12.11 7.66 -25.34
N LEU A 122 11.39 6.85 -26.12
CA LEU A 122 11.62 5.41 -26.26
C LEU A 122 13.01 5.06 -26.81
N SER A 123 13.73 5.99 -27.44
CA SER A 123 15.10 5.77 -27.94
C SER A 123 16.15 5.75 -26.82
N SER A 124 15.81 6.21 -25.61
CA SER A 124 16.71 6.10 -24.47
C SER A 124 16.94 4.62 -24.11
N THR A 125 18.19 4.27 -23.78
CA THR A 125 18.57 2.88 -23.45
C THR A 125 17.73 2.30 -22.32
N TYR A 126 17.38 3.12 -21.33
CA TYR A 126 16.50 2.72 -20.23
C TYR A 126 15.12 2.27 -20.74
N CYS A 127 14.45 3.14 -21.51
CA CYS A 127 13.09 2.90 -21.96
C CYS A 127 13.01 1.75 -22.95
N ALA A 128 13.94 1.69 -23.92
CA ALA A 128 13.98 0.59 -24.88
C ALA A 128 14.11 -0.78 -24.17
N LYS A 129 15.03 -0.90 -23.20
CA LYS A 129 15.25 -2.16 -22.46
C LYS A 129 14.09 -2.50 -21.52
N MET A 130 13.58 -1.52 -20.78
CA MET A 130 12.47 -1.73 -19.84
C MET A 130 11.17 -2.09 -20.56
N THR A 131 10.79 -1.34 -21.60
CA THR A 131 9.63 -1.64 -22.44
C THR A 131 9.74 -3.04 -23.03
N LYS A 132 10.92 -3.40 -23.58
CA LYS A 132 11.15 -4.75 -24.12
C LYS A 132 10.96 -5.84 -23.06
N PHE A 133 11.48 -5.65 -21.85
CA PHE A 133 11.32 -6.62 -20.75
C PHE A 133 9.84 -6.83 -20.43
N LEU A 134 9.09 -5.74 -20.21
CA LEU A 134 7.67 -5.80 -19.85
C LEU A 134 6.80 -6.39 -20.98
N ILE A 135 7.08 -6.06 -22.25
CA ILE A 135 6.43 -6.68 -23.42
C ILE A 135 6.63 -8.19 -23.43
N MET A 136 7.89 -8.62 -23.36
CA MET A 136 8.23 -10.03 -23.44
C MET A 136 7.62 -10.83 -22.28
N ASN A 137 7.53 -10.21 -21.10
CA ASN A 137 6.87 -10.79 -19.95
C ASN A 137 5.35 -10.92 -20.14
N LEU A 138 4.67 -9.87 -20.61
CA LEU A 138 3.24 -9.91 -20.89
C LEU A 138 2.92 -10.96 -21.97
N ILE A 139 3.70 -11.02 -23.05
CA ILE A 139 3.52 -12.02 -24.11
C ILE A 139 3.64 -13.43 -23.53
N TRP A 140 4.69 -13.69 -22.75
CA TRP A 140 4.86 -15.00 -22.11
C TRP A 140 3.72 -15.33 -21.16
N MET A 141 3.26 -14.39 -20.33
CA MET A 141 2.09 -14.63 -19.46
C MET A 141 0.84 -14.95 -20.28
N LYS A 142 0.60 -14.28 -21.41
CA LYS A 142 -0.54 -14.58 -22.30
C LYS A 142 -0.44 -15.97 -22.92
N GLU A 143 0.75 -16.41 -23.32
CA GLU A 143 0.99 -17.80 -23.78
C GLU A 143 0.65 -18.81 -22.67
N MET A 144 1.15 -18.58 -21.45
CA MET A 144 0.91 -19.45 -20.30
C MET A 144 -0.56 -19.45 -19.87
N ILE A 145 -1.25 -18.31 -19.93
CA ILE A 145 -2.69 -18.21 -19.70
C ILE A 145 -3.45 -19.08 -20.70
N ALA A 146 -3.14 -18.96 -22.00
CA ALA A 146 -3.82 -19.73 -23.05
C ALA A 146 -3.64 -21.24 -22.86
N GLU A 147 -2.46 -21.67 -22.40
CA GLU A 147 -2.14 -23.06 -22.13
C GLU A 147 -2.77 -23.58 -20.82
N LYS A 148 -2.72 -22.79 -19.74
CA LYS A 148 -2.90 -23.32 -18.37
C LYS A 148 -4.08 -22.76 -17.59
N ALA A 149 -4.66 -21.61 -17.94
CA ALA A 149 -5.68 -20.96 -17.12
C ALA A 149 -6.96 -21.79 -16.92
N LYS A 150 -7.24 -22.73 -17.82
CA LYS A 150 -8.41 -23.63 -17.71
C LYS A 150 -8.22 -24.76 -16.68
N THR A 151 -6.99 -25.09 -16.33
CA THR A 151 -6.65 -26.29 -15.52
C THR A 151 -5.74 -25.98 -14.33
N ASN A 152 -5.12 -24.81 -14.29
CA ASN A 152 -4.24 -24.38 -13.21
C ASN A 152 -4.83 -23.14 -12.50
N PRO A 153 -5.14 -23.23 -11.18
CA PRO A 153 -5.77 -22.13 -10.44
C PRO A 153 -4.96 -20.83 -10.40
N PHE A 154 -3.63 -20.95 -10.29
CA PHE A 154 -2.74 -19.78 -10.31
C PHE A 154 -2.88 -19.05 -11.66
N TRP A 155 -2.75 -19.76 -12.79
CA TRP A 155 -2.89 -19.14 -14.11
C TRP A 155 -4.32 -18.64 -14.41
N HIS A 156 -5.36 -19.23 -13.80
CA HIS A 156 -6.70 -18.67 -13.83
C HIS A 156 -6.74 -17.30 -13.16
N MET A 157 -6.20 -17.17 -11.94
CA MET A 157 -6.13 -15.86 -11.25
C MET A 157 -5.32 -14.83 -12.03
N ILE A 158 -4.20 -15.24 -12.64
CA ILE A 158 -3.40 -14.36 -13.52
C ILE A 158 -4.23 -13.88 -14.72
N ASN A 159 -4.99 -14.78 -15.36
CA ASN A 159 -5.89 -14.40 -16.45
C ASN A 159 -6.94 -13.36 -15.99
N LEU A 160 -7.58 -13.57 -14.84
CA LEU A 160 -8.57 -12.63 -14.31
C LEU A 160 -7.98 -11.26 -14.01
N TYR A 161 -6.78 -11.20 -13.42
CA TYR A 161 -6.08 -9.93 -13.20
C TYR A 161 -5.82 -9.19 -14.51
N ILE A 162 -5.35 -9.89 -15.55
CA ILE A 162 -5.10 -9.30 -16.87
C ILE A 162 -6.41 -8.81 -17.51
N CYS A 163 -7.51 -9.55 -17.42
CA CYS A 163 -8.82 -9.08 -17.90
C CYS A 163 -9.28 -7.79 -17.20
N GLN A 164 -9.12 -7.71 -15.88
CA GLN A 164 -9.46 -6.50 -15.13
C GLN A 164 -8.59 -5.31 -15.53
N LEU A 165 -7.29 -5.53 -15.73
CA LEU A 165 -6.35 -4.49 -16.15
C LEU A 165 -6.61 -3.99 -17.57
N GLU A 166 -6.92 -4.89 -18.51
CA GLU A 166 -7.25 -4.52 -19.89
C GLU A 166 -8.50 -3.65 -19.96
N ALA A 167 -9.51 -3.94 -19.13
CA ALA A 167 -10.71 -3.10 -19.01
C ALA A 167 -10.43 -1.75 -18.35
N LEU A 168 -9.64 -1.72 -17.28
CA LEU A 168 -9.24 -0.47 -16.64
C LEU A 168 -8.50 0.44 -17.63
N GLN A 169 -7.57 -0.15 -18.39
CA GLN A 169 -6.83 0.54 -19.43
C GLN A 169 -7.73 1.03 -20.57
N SER A 170 -8.72 0.26 -20.99
CA SER A 170 -9.60 0.67 -22.10
C SER A 170 -10.39 1.93 -21.75
N VAL A 171 -10.90 2.03 -20.51
CA VAL A 171 -11.56 3.24 -20.02
C VAL A 171 -10.59 4.42 -20.00
N TYR A 172 -9.42 4.24 -19.37
CA TYR A 172 -8.43 5.32 -19.25
C TYR A 172 -7.96 5.84 -20.62
N SER A 173 -7.68 4.93 -21.57
CA SER A 173 -7.30 5.30 -22.94
C SER A 173 -8.42 6.01 -23.69
N SER A 174 -9.68 5.65 -23.45
CA SER A 174 -10.82 6.30 -24.12
C SER A 174 -11.03 7.74 -23.66
N GLU A 175 -10.75 8.05 -22.40
CA GLU A 175 -10.92 9.39 -21.84
C GLU A 175 -9.74 10.32 -22.13
N TYR A 176 -8.51 9.82 -22.04
CA TYR A 176 -7.30 10.66 -22.09
C TYR A 176 -6.40 10.39 -23.30
N GLY A 177 -6.77 9.44 -24.17
CA GLY A 177 -5.98 9.00 -25.31
C GLY A 177 -4.87 8.01 -24.94
N CYS A 178 -4.21 7.47 -25.97
CA CYS A 178 -3.01 6.65 -25.85
C CYS A 178 -2.10 6.93 -27.07
N GLU A 179 -1.12 7.82 -26.93
CA GLU A 179 -0.14 8.04 -27.99
C GLU A 179 0.98 6.97 -27.89
N GLY A 180 0.82 5.86 -28.62
CA GLY A 180 1.92 4.96 -29.00
C GLY A 180 2.59 4.11 -27.90
N CYS A 181 1.94 3.88 -26.75
CA CYS A 181 2.56 3.19 -25.60
C CYS A 181 2.08 1.73 -25.42
N LEU A 182 2.97 0.84 -24.95
CA LEU A 182 2.55 -0.33 -24.16
C LEU A 182 1.68 0.18 -23.00
N PRO A 183 0.59 -0.49 -22.58
CA PRO A 183 -0.45 0.21 -21.87
C PRO A 183 0.09 0.85 -20.59
N GLU A 184 -0.06 2.17 -20.49
CA GLU A 184 0.48 2.99 -19.42
C GLU A 184 0.15 2.44 -18.03
N LEU A 185 -1.05 1.87 -17.87
CA LEU A 185 -1.48 1.26 -16.61
C LEU A 185 -0.83 -0.11 -16.37
N TYR A 186 -0.39 -0.81 -17.41
CA TYR A 186 0.44 -2.02 -17.25
C TYR A 186 1.77 -1.67 -16.59
N TRP A 187 2.42 -0.60 -17.03
CA TRP A 187 3.62 -0.08 -16.39
C TRP A 187 3.37 0.31 -14.93
N LEU A 188 2.24 0.99 -14.68
CA LEU A 188 1.84 1.38 -13.32
C LEU A 188 1.76 0.16 -12.40
N GLN A 189 1.17 -0.96 -12.82
CA GLN A 189 1.04 -2.17 -11.97
C GLN A 189 2.39 -2.67 -11.44
N PHE A 190 3.49 -2.40 -12.13
CA PHE A 190 4.82 -2.89 -11.79
C PHE A 190 5.79 -1.79 -11.36
N TYR A 191 5.27 -0.63 -10.95
CA TYR A 191 6.08 0.51 -10.60
C TYR A 191 7.16 0.18 -9.55
N SER A 192 6.81 -0.57 -8.50
CA SER A 192 7.74 -1.02 -7.44
C SER A 192 8.80 -2.01 -7.91
N GLU A 193 8.57 -2.70 -9.05
CA GLU A 193 9.48 -3.70 -9.59
C GLU A 193 10.54 -3.09 -10.52
N LEU A 194 10.29 -1.88 -11.04
CA LEU A 194 11.15 -1.24 -12.04
C LEU A 194 12.59 -1.07 -11.56
N ALA A 195 12.81 -0.87 -10.26
CA ALA A 195 14.15 -0.76 -9.68
C ALA A 195 14.95 -2.08 -9.79
N ASP A 196 14.33 -3.21 -9.48
CA ASP A 196 14.98 -4.52 -9.56
C ASP A 196 15.14 -5.00 -11.00
N ILE A 197 14.16 -4.72 -11.88
CA ILE A 197 14.30 -4.98 -13.32
C ILE A 197 15.45 -4.15 -13.91
N SER A 198 15.57 -2.87 -13.53
CA SER A 198 16.68 -2.02 -13.97
C SER A 198 18.04 -2.57 -13.56
N LYS A 199 18.13 -3.13 -12.35
CA LYS A 199 19.34 -3.80 -11.84
C LYS A 199 19.65 -5.07 -12.65
N ALA A 200 18.64 -5.89 -12.93
CA ALA A 200 18.80 -7.10 -13.74
C ALA A 200 19.23 -6.80 -15.19
N LEU A 201 18.76 -5.68 -15.74
CA LEU A 201 19.14 -5.17 -17.07
C LEU A 201 20.52 -4.48 -17.11
N MET A 202 21.23 -4.46 -15.97
CA MET A 202 22.52 -3.81 -15.77
C MET A 202 22.50 -2.34 -16.22
N LEU A 203 21.42 -1.62 -15.88
CA LEU A 203 21.30 -0.19 -16.16
C LEU A 203 22.13 0.63 -15.16
N PRO A 204 22.48 1.89 -15.49
CA PRO A 204 23.28 2.74 -14.62
C PRO A 204 22.66 2.87 -13.22
N PRO A 205 23.47 2.87 -12.14
CA PRO A 205 22.96 2.82 -10.77
C PRO A 205 22.01 3.96 -10.40
N GLU A 206 22.20 5.14 -11.00
CA GLU A 206 21.39 6.33 -10.78
C GLU A 206 19.91 6.07 -11.08
N VAL A 207 19.61 5.17 -12.01
CA VAL A 207 18.25 4.85 -12.46
C VAL A 207 17.44 4.11 -11.39
N TYR A 208 18.06 3.16 -10.68
CA TYR A 208 17.35 2.33 -9.69
C TYR A 208 17.49 2.83 -8.25
N TYR A 209 18.45 3.73 -7.94
CA TYR A 209 18.53 4.35 -6.61
C TYR A 209 17.41 5.36 -6.33
N MET A 210 16.75 5.91 -7.36
CA MET A 210 15.67 6.91 -7.20
C MET A 210 14.29 6.31 -6.89
N ARG A 211 14.11 5.00 -7.02
CA ARG A 211 12.79 4.32 -6.94
C ARG A 211 12.68 3.34 -5.77
N LYS A 212 13.33 3.64 -4.65
CA LYS A 212 13.35 2.75 -3.48
C LYS A 212 12.15 3.03 -2.56
N GLY A 213 11.19 2.11 -2.56
CA GLY A 213 10.22 1.96 -1.47
C GLY A 213 10.90 1.50 -0.18
N SER A 214 10.30 1.83 0.96
CA SER A 214 10.73 1.38 2.28
C SER A 214 9.49 1.31 3.16
N CYS A 215 9.46 0.51 4.22
CA CYS A 215 8.25 0.35 5.04
C CYS A 215 8.64 -0.04 6.47
N SER A 216 7.76 0.23 7.43
CA SER A 216 7.86 -0.30 8.78
C SER A 216 6.61 -1.11 9.09
N ALA A 217 6.75 -2.31 9.66
CA ALA A 217 5.62 -3.14 10.05
C ALA A 217 5.80 -3.71 11.45
N MET A 218 4.69 -3.92 12.16
CA MET A 218 4.69 -4.56 13.47
C MET A 218 3.46 -5.46 13.66
N ILE A 219 3.70 -6.67 14.15
CA ILE A 219 2.69 -7.57 14.71
C ILE A 219 2.88 -7.59 16.22
N LYS A 220 1.86 -7.30 17.01
CA LYS A 220 1.95 -7.19 18.48
C LYS A 220 0.87 -8.01 19.16
N VAL A 221 1.28 -8.94 20.02
CA VAL A 221 0.39 -9.65 20.96
C VAL A 221 0.26 -8.80 22.22
N LEU A 222 -0.96 -8.43 22.62
CA LEU A 222 -1.17 -7.62 23.83
C LEU A 222 -0.96 -8.42 25.12
N PRO A 223 -0.68 -7.73 26.26
CA PRO A 223 -0.58 -8.39 27.56
C PRO A 223 -1.81 -9.26 27.88
N GLY A 224 -1.57 -10.50 28.30
CA GLY A 224 -2.64 -11.49 28.56
C GLY A 224 -3.31 -12.03 27.29
N ASN A 225 -2.69 -11.86 26.12
CA ASN A 225 -3.22 -12.25 24.80
C ASN A 225 -4.61 -11.66 24.53
N LYS A 226 -4.90 -10.48 25.09
CA LYS A 226 -6.21 -9.81 24.99
C LYS A 226 -6.59 -9.48 23.56
N ASP A 227 -5.59 -9.17 22.73
CA ASP A 227 -5.75 -8.87 21.32
C ASP A 227 -4.42 -9.11 20.59
N LEU A 228 -4.48 -9.09 19.27
CA LEU A 228 -3.36 -9.19 18.35
C LEU A 228 -3.48 -8.06 17.33
N TYR A 229 -2.47 -7.20 17.26
CA TYR A 229 -2.43 -6.05 16.35
C TYR A 229 -1.50 -6.32 15.19
N VAL A 230 -1.90 -5.89 14.00
CA VAL A 230 -1.10 -5.94 12.78
C VAL A 230 -1.11 -4.56 12.16
N ALA A 231 0.04 -3.90 12.10
CA ALA A 231 0.17 -2.56 11.56
C ALA A 231 1.32 -2.41 10.56
N HIS A 232 1.12 -1.48 9.62
CA HIS A 232 2.02 -1.22 8.53
C HIS A 232 2.06 0.27 8.17
N ASP A 233 3.26 0.82 8.00
CA ASP A 233 3.53 2.19 7.57
C ASP A 233 4.33 2.16 6.28
N THR A 234 3.70 2.59 5.19
CA THR A 234 4.38 2.69 3.90
C THR A 234 5.29 3.89 3.90
N TRP A 235 6.55 3.73 3.48
CA TRP A 235 7.41 4.84 3.13
C TRP A 235 7.59 4.95 1.62
N ASN A 236 7.17 6.09 1.08
CA ASN A 236 7.23 6.33 -0.35
C ASN A 236 7.54 7.80 -0.64
N THR A 237 7.68 8.15 -1.91
CA THR A 237 7.74 9.55 -2.32
C THR A 237 6.43 10.25 -1.97
N TYR A 238 6.51 11.50 -1.54
CA TYR A 238 5.34 12.29 -1.18
C TYR A 238 4.43 12.56 -2.38
N SER A 239 4.95 12.52 -3.62
CA SER A 239 4.13 12.60 -4.84
C SER A 239 3.13 11.44 -5.00
N SER A 240 3.32 10.31 -4.31
CA SER A 240 2.41 9.17 -4.34
C SER A 240 1.20 9.30 -3.38
N MET A 241 1.06 10.41 -2.65
CA MET A 241 0.04 10.57 -1.60
C MET A 241 -1.40 10.80 -2.11
N LEU A 242 -1.68 10.57 -3.40
CA LEU A 242 -3.04 10.29 -3.86
C LEU A 242 -3.37 8.84 -3.52
N ARG A 243 -4.23 8.64 -2.53
CA ARG A 243 -4.48 7.31 -1.96
C ARG A 243 -5.91 6.86 -2.13
N VAL A 244 -6.09 5.55 -2.32
CA VAL A 244 -7.41 4.91 -2.40
C VAL A 244 -7.42 3.69 -1.50
N LEU A 245 -8.33 3.64 -0.52
CA LEU A 245 -8.63 2.38 0.18
C LEU A 245 -9.66 1.61 -0.64
N LYS A 246 -9.38 0.34 -0.93
CA LYS A 246 -10.16 -0.48 -1.86
C LYS A 246 -10.75 -1.68 -1.17
N SER A 247 -11.99 -2.02 -1.54
CA SER A 247 -12.66 -3.26 -1.18
C SER A 247 -13.13 -3.96 -2.45
N TYR A 248 -12.57 -5.13 -2.73
CA TYR A 248 -13.00 -5.99 -3.84
C TYR A 248 -13.73 -7.20 -3.31
N ASP A 249 -15.01 -7.34 -3.62
CA ASP A 249 -15.81 -8.54 -3.37
C ASP A 249 -16.11 -9.25 -4.69
N PHE A 250 -15.23 -10.16 -5.09
CA PHE A 250 -15.27 -10.80 -6.39
C PHE A 250 -15.65 -12.27 -6.24
N SER A 251 -16.77 -12.66 -6.86
CA SER A 251 -17.32 -14.02 -6.82
C SER A 251 -16.61 -14.99 -7.78
N TYR A 252 -15.28 -14.94 -7.82
CA TYR A 252 -14.46 -15.83 -8.65
C TYR A 252 -14.42 -17.26 -8.11
N HIS A 253 -14.19 -18.19 -9.02
CA HIS A 253 -13.99 -19.60 -8.77
C HIS A 253 -12.51 -19.95 -8.84
N THR A 254 -12.11 -21.06 -8.21
CA THR A 254 -10.73 -21.55 -8.24
C THR A 254 -10.28 -21.92 -9.66
N LEU A 255 -11.21 -22.37 -10.50
CA LEU A 255 -11.04 -22.65 -11.93
C LEU A 255 -12.32 -22.26 -12.67
N PRO A 256 -12.27 -22.02 -14.00
CA PRO A 256 -13.45 -21.65 -14.79
C PRO A 256 -14.62 -22.65 -14.70
N THR A 257 -14.34 -23.94 -14.50
CA THR A 257 -15.33 -25.02 -14.40
C THR A 257 -15.67 -25.40 -12.96
N SER A 258 -14.98 -24.82 -11.98
CA SER A 258 -15.15 -25.12 -10.57
C SER A 258 -16.40 -24.46 -10.02
N GLN A 259 -17.09 -25.15 -9.10
CA GLN A 259 -18.13 -24.55 -8.26
C GLN A 259 -17.57 -24.00 -6.94
N VAL A 260 -16.28 -24.23 -6.68
CA VAL A 260 -15.60 -23.76 -5.47
C VAL A 260 -15.11 -22.34 -5.70
N LYS A 261 -15.60 -21.41 -4.87
CA LYS A 261 -15.12 -20.03 -4.85
C LYS A 261 -13.72 -19.93 -4.24
N VAL A 262 -12.96 -18.94 -4.67
CA VAL A 262 -11.67 -18.64 -4.07
C VAL A 262 -11.84 -18.23 -2.59
N PRO A 263 -10.97 -18.70 -1.65
CA PRO A 263 -11.08 -18.33 -0.23
C PRO A 263 -10.99 -16.81 0.00
N GLY A 264 -10.11 -16.12 -0.72
CA GLY A 264 -9.96 -14.67 -0.67
C GLY A 264 -10.96 -13.93 -1.56
N ARG A 265 -12.24 -14.29 -1.48
CA ARG A 265 -13.33 -13.67 -2.28
C ARG A 265 -13.42 -12.16 -2.08
N LYS A 266 -13.37 -11.73 -0.82
CA LYS A 266 -13.37 -10.33 -0.41
C LYS A 266 -12.01 -9.92 0.14
N ILE A 267 -11.48 -8.80 -0.33
CA ILE A 267 -10.18 -8.23 0.06
C ILE A 267 -10.36 -6.74 0.28
N THR A 268 -9.94 -6.23 1.44
CA THR A 268 -9.84 -4.80 1.72
C THR A 268 -8.39 -4.42 1.91
N PHE A 269 -7.93 -3.36 1.27
CA PHE A 269 -6.51 -3.01 1.22
C PHE A 269 -6.28 -1.52 0.96
N SER A 270 -5.13 -1.00 1.37
CA SER A 270 -4.68 0.34 0.99
C SER A 270 -4.02 0.31 -0.38
N SER A 271 -4.28 1.31 -1.22
CA SER A 271 -3.84 1.32 -2.62
C SER A 271 -3.73 2.75 -3.16
N TYR A 272 -3.61 2.86 -4.47
CA TYR A 272 -3.44 4.07 -5.25
C TYR A 272 -4.39 4.05 -6.46
N PRO A 273 -4.65 5.21 -7.08
CA PRO A 273 -5.46 5.29 -8.29
C PRO A 273 -4.85 4.45 -9.41
N GLY A 274 -5.65 3.56 -10.00
CA GLY A 274 -5.25 2.75 -11.16
C GLY A 274 -4.42 1.50 -10.85
N LEU A 275 -4.02 1.28 -9.61
CA LEU A 275 -3.38 0.02 -9.18
C LEU A 275 -4.41 -1.01 -8.74
N LEU A 276 -4.43 -2.20 -9.34
CA LEU A 276 -5.33 -3.28 -8.94
C LEU A 276 -4.81 -4.09 -7.73
N LEU A 277 -3.76 -3.57 -7.09
CA LEU A 277 -3.03 -4.12 -5.96
C LEU A 277 -2.68 -3.01 -4.96
N SER A 278 -2.08 -3.37 -3.81
CA SER A 278 -1.79 -2.42 -2.73
C SER A 278 -0.57 -1.54 -3.03
N MET A 279 0.58 -2.14 -3.38
CA MET A 279 1.90 -1.48 -3.53
C MET A 279 2.45 -0.92 -2.20
N ASP A 280 1.72 -1.07 -1.10
CA ASP A 280 2.20 -0.67 0.22
C ASP A 280 3.17 -1.69 0.83
N ASP A 281 2.86 -2.98 1.01
CA ASP A 281 1.57 -3.67 0.83
C ASP A 281 0.83 -3.96 2.16
N TYR A 282 -0.51 -3.84 2.16
CA TYR A 282 -1.36 -4.21 3.31
C TYR A 282 -2.75 -4.71 2.88
N TYR A 283 -3.05 -5.98 3.14
CA TYR A 283 -4.31 -6.64 2.78
C TYR A 283 -4.98 -7.29 3.99
N VAL A 284 -6.28 -7.13 4.08
CA VAL A 284 -7.18 -7.84 4.99
C VAL A 284 -8.12 -8.71 4.15
N ILE A 285 -8.11 -10.02 4.36
CA ILE A 285 -8.64 -11.00 3.41
C ILE A 285 -9.71 -11.87 4.08
N SER A 286 -10.81 -12.11 3.37
CA SER A 286 -11.92 -13.00 3.78
C SER A 286 -11.53 -14.45 4.12
N SER A 287 -10.33 -14.89 3.75
CA SER A 287 -9.75 -16.17 4.19
C SER A 287 -9.24 -16.13 5.64
N GLY A 288 -9.46 -15.02 6.37
CA GLY A 288 -9.02 -14.82 7.75
C GLY A 288 -7.59 -14.29 7.87
N MET A 289 -6.92 -14.05 6.75
CA MET A 289 -5.52 -13.63 6.73
C MET A 289 -5.34 -12.12 6.65
N VAL A 290 -4.28 -11.63 7.29
CA VAL A 290 -3.69 -10.32 7.05
C VAL A 290 -2.31 -10.51 6.45
N VAL A 291 -2.08 -9.84 5.33
CA VAL A 291 -0.88 -10.00 4.51
C VAL A 291 -0.27 -8.64 4.29
N MET A 292 1.00 -8.48 4.68
CA MET A 292 1.75 -7.24 4.52
C MET A 292 3.23 -7.52 4.32
N GLU A 293 4.00 -6.54 3.86
CA GLU A 293 5.42 -6.70 3.60
C GLU A 293 6.26 -5.51 4.05
N THR A 294 7.59 -5.68 4.09
CA THR A 294 8.50 -4.55 3.88
C THR A 294 9.61 -4.96 2.92
N THR A 295 9.96 -4.05 2.00
CA THR A 295 10.92 -4.33 0.92
C THR A 295 12.32 -4.58 1.45
N ILE A 296 12.96 -5.67 1.04
CA ILE A 296 14.34 -6.03 1.38
C ILE A 296 15.26 -5.87 0.17
N GLU A 297 16.43 -5.26 0.39
CA GLU A 297 17.30 -4.91 -0.74
C GLU A 297 18.04 -6.13 -1.31
N ASN A 298 18.03 -6.25 -2.64
CA ASN A 298 19.01 -7.06 -3.35
C ASN A 298 20.21 -6.20 -3.76
N ASN A 299 21.37 -6.45 -3.18
CA ASN A 299 22.65 -5.80 -3.49
C ASN A 299 23.56 -6.66 -4.38
N ASN A 300 23.10 -7.84 -4.78
CA ASN A 300 23.80 -8.75 -5.66
C ASN A 300 23.24 -8.61 -7.10
N VAL A 301 23.96 -7.86 -7.93
CA VAL A 301 23.58 -7.59 -9.33
C VAL A 301 23.68 -8.84 -10.19
N GLU A 302 24.61 -9.74 -9.90
CA GLU A 302 24.83 -10.96 -10.67
C GLU A 302 23.63 -11.91 -10.58
N ILE A 303 23.07 -12.12 -9.38
CA ILE A 303 21.86 -12.95 -9.23
C ILE A 303 20.64 -12.29 -9.87
N ALA A 304 20.55 -10.96 -9.84
CA ALA A 304 19.47 -10.23 -10.49
C ALA A 304 19.52 -10.46 -11.99
N ALA A 305 20.68 -10.21 -12.62
CA ALA A 305 20.86 -10.38 -14.05
C ALA A 305 20.66 -11.83 -14.51
N LYS A 306 20.99 -12.81 -13.66
CA LYS A 306 20.82 -14.22 -13.97
C LYS A 306 19.38 -14.71 -13.84
N ASN A 307 18.66 -14.26 -12.81
CA ASN A 307 17.39 -14.89 -12.41
C ASN A 307 16.14 -14.01 -12.61
N THR A 308 16.30 -12.71 -12.89
CA THR A 308 15.19 -11.82 -13.23
C THR A 308 15.08 -11.71 -14.75
N VAL A 309 14.27 -12.59 -15.33
CA VAL A 309 14.10 -12.74 -16.78
C VAL A 309 12.65 -12.49 -17.19
N PRO A 310 12.40 -12.01 -18.43
CA PRO A 310 11.03 -11.71 -18.85
C PRO A 310 10.19 -12.97 -19.08
N ARG A 311 10.79 -14.11 -19.42
CA ARG A 311 10.08 -15.39 -19.63
C ARG A 311 10.38 -16.36 -18.49
N GLY A 312 9.35 -17.02 -17.97
CA GLY A 312 9.48 -17.96 -16.85
C GLY A 312 9.18 -17.35 -15.47
N CYS A 313 8.91 -16.05 -15.41
CA CYS A 313 8.68 -15.30 -14.17
C CYS A 313 7.37 -14.52 -14.26
N VAL A 314 6.57 -14.54 -13.18
CA VAL A 314 5.41 -13.65 -13.02
C VAL A 314 5.82 -12.54 -12.07
N LEU A 315 5.59 -11.31 -12.49
CA LEU A 315 5.88 -10.12 -11.70
C LEU A 315 5.12 -10.17 -10.36
N GLU A 316 5.77 -9.66 -9.33
CA GLU A 316 5.44 -9.88 -7.92
C GLU A 316 4.01 -9.50 -7.57
N GLY A 317 3.56 -8.32 -8.02
CA GLY A 317 2.22 -7.82 -7.71
C GLY A 317 1.09 -8.77 -8.14
N LEU A 318 1.26 -9.46 -9.27
CA LEU A 318 0.31 -10.46 -9.76
C LEU A 318 0.34 -11.74 -8.91
N ARG A 319 1.53 -12.15 -8.45
CA ARG A 319 1.69 -13.33 -7.57
C ARG A 319 1.03 -13.08 -6.22
N VAL A 320 1.17 -11.88 -5.66
CA VAL A 320 0.49 -11.47 -4.43
C VAL A 320 -1.02 -11.59 -4.57
N MET A 321 -1.59 -11.03 -5.64
CA MET A 321 -3.04 -11.08 -5.85
C MET A 321 -3.54 -12.50 -6.10
N ALA A 322 -2.80 -13.33 -6.84
CA ALA A 322 -3.14 -14.75 -6.99
C ALA A 322 -3.12 -15.50 -5.64
N ALA A 323 -2.07 -15.32 -4.83
CA ALA A 323 -1.95 -15.93 -3.51
C ALA A 323 -3.05 -15.45 -2.55
N ASN A 324 -3.34 -14.14 -2.53
CA ASN A 324 -4.40 -13.54 -1.72
C ASN A 324 -5.78 -14.12 -2.06
N ARG A 325 -6.04 -14.46 -3.33
CA ARG A 325 -7.30 -15.09 -3.75
C ARG A 325 -7.34 -16.56 -3.37
N LEU A 326 -6.30 -17.34 -3.71
CA LEU A 326 -6.33 -18.80 -3.67
C LEU A 326 -6.11 -19.41 -2.29
N ALA A 327 -5.32 -18.77 -1.43
CA ALA A 327 -4.86 -19.38 -0.20
C ALA A 327 -5.92 -19.37 0.92
N ALA A 328 -6.13 -20.52 1.54
CA ALA A 328 -6.99 -20.68 2.72
C ALA A 328 -6.20 -20.71 4.04
N ASN A 329 -4.87 -20.74 3.99
CA ASN A 329 -3.99 -20.68 5.16
C ASN A 329 -2.60 -20.15 4.76
N ILE A 330 -1.77 -19.86 5.78
CA ILE A 330 -0.47 -19.20 5.59
C ILE A 330 0.52 -19.98 4.72
N HIS A 331 0.53 -21.32 4.81
CA HIS A 331 1.45 -22.16 4.03
C HIS A 331 1.02 -22.25 2.57
N GLN A 332 -0.28 -22.32 2.32
CA GLN A 332 -0.82 -22.20 0.96
C GLN A 332 -0.46 -20.85 0.35
N TRP A 333 -0.59 -19.75 1.10
CA TRP A 333 -0.20 -18.42 0.62
C TRP A 333 1.27 -18.40 0.19
N ALA A 334 2.16 -18.92 1.04
CA ALA A 334 3.59 -19.01 0.76
C ALA A 334 3.89 -19.83 -0.51
N ASN A 335 3.20 -20.96 -0.70
CA ASN A 335 3.37 -21.81 -1.87
C ASN A 335 2.86 -21.14 -3.16
N GLU A 336 1.68 -20.53 -3.12
CA GLU A 336 1.11 -19.81 -4.27
C GLU A 336 2.00 -18.63 -4.68
N PHE A 337 2.41 -17.80 -3.71
CA PHE A 337 3.32 -16.67 -3.96
C PHE A 337 4.67 -17.10 -4.55
N SER A 338 5.17 -18.28 -4.15
CA SER A 338 6.46 -18.81 -4.59
C SER A 338 6.48 -19.25 -6.06
N SER A 339 5.31 -19.41 -6.68
CA SER A 339 5.20 -19.80 -8.09
C SER A 339 5.78 -18.74 -9.00
N TYR A 340 6.66 -19.13 -9.93
CA TYR A 340 7.24 -18.24 -10.96
C TYR A 340 7.92 -16.97 -10.38
N ASN A 341 8.65 -17.10 -9.27
CA ASN A 341 9.41 -16.01 -8.66
C ASN A 341 10.16 -15.15 -9.71
N SER A 342 9.90 -13.85 -9.71
CA SER A 342 10.53 -12.86 -10.60
C SER A 342 11.85 -12.30 -10.09
N GLY A 343 12.12 -12.37 -8.79
CA GLY A 343 13.23 -11.64 -8.18
C GLY A 343 13.07 -10.12 -8.23
N THR A 344 11.85 -9.63 -8.41
CA THR A 344 11.51 -8.20 -8.46
C THR A 344 10.63 -7.85 -7.28
N TYR A 345 10.73 -6.59 -6.81
CA TYR A 345 10.08 -6.13 -5.58
C TYR A 345 10.33 -7.12 -4.44
N ASN A 346 11.62 -7.30 -4.15
CA ASN A 346 12.06 -8.31 -3.20
C ASN A 346 11.65 -7.89 -1.78
N ASN A 347 10.79 -8.70 -1.16
CA ASN A 347 10.06 -8.30 0.04
C ASN A 347 10.21 -9.34 1.16
N MET A 348 10.09 -8.87 2.41
CA MET A 348 9.82 -9.70 3.58
C MET A 348 8.32 -9.68 3.86
N TRP A 349 7.61 -10.69 3.38
CA TRP A 349 6.18 -10.90 3.57
C TRP A 349 5.89 -11.48 4.96
N MET A 350 4.84 -10.96 5.59
CA MET A 350 4.26 -11.43 6.85
C MET A 350 2.81 -11.82 6.60
N VAL A 351 2.50 -13.10 6.81
CA VAL A 351 1.17 -13.69 6.60
C VAL A 351 0.66 -14.16 7.95
N LEU A 352 -0.34 -13.46 8.48
CA LEU A 352 -0.96 -13.78 9.77
C LEU A 352 -2.36 -14.38 9.55
N ASP A 353 -2.66 -15.52 10.15
CA ASP A 353 -4.00 -16.14 10.11
C ASP A 353 -4.75 -15.92 11.43
N TYR A 354 -5.75 -15.02 11.42
CA TYR A 354 -6.56 -14.73 12.60
C TYR A 354 -7.47 -15.87 13.04
N HIS A 355 -7.72 -16.88 12.20
CA HIS A 355 -8.46 -18.08 12.65
C HIS A 355 -7.69 -18.87 13.72
N LYS A 356 -6.37 -18.62 13.84
CA LYS A 356 -5.50 -19.25 14.84
C LYS A 356 -5.33 -18.41 16.10
N PHE A 357 -5.98 -17.25 16.20
CA PHE A 357 -5.92 -16.38 17.37
C PHE A 357 -7.28 -16.33 18.09
N GLU A 358 -7.29 -16.71 19.36
CA GLU A 358 -8.45 -16.56 20.25
C GLU A 358 -8.08 -15.62 21.41
N PRO A 359 -8.79 -14.49 21.59
CA PRO A 359 -8.53 -13.55 22.69
C PRO A 359 -8.52 -14.23 24.06
N ASN A 360 -7.53 -13.86 24.88
CA ASN A 360 -7.31 -14.37 26.25
C ASN A 360 -6.91 -15.86 26.34
N LYS A 361 -6.66 -16.53 25.21
CA LYS A 361 -6.09 -17.88 25.18
C LYS A 361 -4.59 -17.85 24.93
N GLU A 362 -3.91 -18.93 25.27
CA GLU A 362 -2.51 -19.11 24.90
C GLU A 362 -2.38 -19.15 23.37
N LEU A 363 -1.36 -18.48 22.82
CA LEU A 363 -1.07 -18.56 21.40
C LEU A 363 -0.71 -20.01 20.99
N PRO A 364 -1.10 -20.45 19.79
CA PRO A 364 -0.70 -21.74 19.27
C PRO A 364 0.83 -21.82 19.10
N ASN A 365 1.34 -23.03 18.87
CA ASN A 365 2.77 -23.25 18.61
C ASN A 365 3.13 -23.22 17.11
N SER A 366 2.15 -23.13 16.22
CA SER A 366 2.29 -23.08 14.76
C SER A 366 1.07 -22.40 14.13
N ASP A 367 1.18 -22.13 12.84
CA ASP A 367 0.15 -21.74 11.88
C ASP A 367 -0.47 -20.36 12.09
N LEU A 368 0.02 -19.55 13.04
CA LEU A 368 -0.45 -18.18 13.25
C LEU A 368 0.30 -17.16 12.39
N LEU A 369 1.64 -17.23 12.36
CA LEU A 369 2.49 -16.28 11.61
C LEU A 369 3.50 -17.03 10.73
N LEU A 370 3.47 -16.78 9.43
CA LEU A 370 4.53 -17.16 8.49
C LEU A 370 5.23 -15.92 7.96
N VAL A 371 6.55 -16.00 7.90
CA VAL A 371 7.39 -14.99 7.28
C VAL A 371 8.07 -15.58 6.05
N LEU A 372 7.97 -14.87 4.93
CA LEU A 372 8.56 -15.25 3.64
C LEU A 372 9.48 -14.13 3.15
N GLU A 373 10.66 -14.50 2.65
CA GLU A 373 11.60 -13.57 2.02
C GLU A 373 11.95 -14.04 0.62
N GLN A 374 11.95 -13.11 -0.32
CA GLN A 374 12.25 -13.34 -1.73
C GLN A 374 13.55 -12.66 -2.15
N MET A 375 14.32 -13.32 -3.00
CA MET A 375 15.42 -12.79 -3.81
C MET A 375 15.35 -13.38 -5.24
N PRO A 376 16.09 -12.82 -6.22
CA PRO A 376 16.19 -13.42 -7.55
C PRO A 376 16.63 -14.88 -7.52
N GLY A 377 15.74 -15.77 -7.94
CA GLY A 377 15.97 -17.22 -8.02
C GLY A 377 15.89 -17.96 -6.68
N TYR A 378 15.49 -17.30 -5.58
CA TYR A 378 15.41 -17.95 -4.27
C TYR A 378 14.30 -17.37 -3.39
N ILE A 379 13.49 -18.24 -2.80
CA ILE A 379 12.49 -17.88 -1.79
C ILE A 379 12.73 -18.76 -0.56
N MET A 380 12.53 -18.17 0.62
CA MET A 380 12.55 -18.89 1.90
C MET A 380 11.40 -18.42 2.76
N PHE A 381 10.67 -19.35 3.35
CA PHE A 381 9.65 -19.03 4.34
C PHE A 381 9.71 -19.97 5.53
N GLN A 382 9.31 -19.45 6.69
CA GLN A 382 9.20 -20.22 7.93
C GLN A 382 7.99 -19.75 8.73
N ASP A 383 7.36 -20.71 9.41
CA ASP A 383 6.41 -20.43 10.48
C ASP A 383 7.16 -19.89 11.70
N LEU A 384 6.89 -18.63 12.05
CA LEU A 384 7.50 -17.92 13.16
C LEU A 384 6.52 -17.71 14.33
N THR A 385 5.47 -18.52 14.42
CA THR A 385 4.48 -18.48 15.50
C THR A 385 5.12 -18.61 16.88
N LYS A 386 6.04 -19.56 17.08
CA LYS A 386 6.75 -19.71 18.37
C LYS A 386 7.56 -18.47 18.73
N LYS A 387 8.18 -17.82 17.74
CA LYS A 387 8.94 -16.60 17.95
C LYS A 387 8.00 -15.45 18.34
N LEU A 388 6.88 -15.28 17.65
CA LEU A 388 5.86 -14.28 18.01
C LEU A 388 5.32 -14.51 19.43
N LYS A 389 5.06 -15.77 19.80
CA LYS A 389 4.60 -16.15 21.14
C LYS A 389 5.61 -15.78 22.23
N ASN A 390 6.89 -16.06 22.01
CA ASN A 390 7.95 -15.78 22.99
C ASN A 390 8.28 -14.28 23.11
N ASP A 391 8.43 -13.60 21.97
CA ASP A 391 8.85 -12.20 21.94
C ASP A 391 7.66 -11.25 22.19
N THR A 392 6.43 -11.73 22.00
CA THR A 392 5.15 -10.97 22.03
C THR A 392 5.03 -9.91 20.93
N TYR A 393 5.97 -9.86 20.00
CA TYR A 393 5.91 -9.02 18.81
C TYR A 393 6.78 -9.59 17.68
N TRP A 394 6.52 -9.10 16.47
CA TRP A 394 7.38 -9.25 15.31
C TRP A 394 7.51 -7.90 14.61
N GLY A 395 8.73 -7.51 14.23
CA GLY A 395 9.01 -6.24 13.56
C GLY A 395 9.61 -6.43 12.17
N SER A 396 9.31 -5.53 11.24
CA SER A 396 9.87 -5.50 9.90
C SER A 396 10.25 -4.08 9.50
N TYR A 397 11.42 -3.91 8.86
CA TYR A 397 12.05 -2.61 8.63
C TYR A 397 13.14 -2.67 7.54
N ASN A 398 12.81 -3.33 6.41
CA ASN A 398 13.63 -3.36 5.19
C ASN A 398 15.01 -4.04 5.29
N VAL A 399 15.21 -4.92 6.28
CA VAL A 399 16.42 -5.75 6.40
C VAL A 399 16.00 -7.21 6.49
N PRO A 400 16.59 -8.12 5.70
CA PRO A 400 16.24 -9.52 5.75
C PRO A 400 16.60 -10.16 7.10
N TYR A 401 15.72 -11.02 7.58
CA TYR A 401 15.84 -11.82 8.78
C TYR A 401 16.60 -13.14 8.53
N PHE A 402 16.33 -13.84 7.42
CA PHE A 402 16.91 -15.16 7.20
C PHE A 402 18.37 -15.04 6.76
N SER A 403 19.27 -15.71 7.47
CA SER A 403 20.72 -15.63 7.22
C SER A 403 21.13 -16.07 5.81
N LYS A 404 20.36 -16.96 5.17
CA LYS A 404 20.57 -17.35 3.77
C LYS A 404 20.20 -16.23 2.80
N ILE A 405 19.15 -15.47 3.08
CA ILE A 405 18.76 -14.30 2.27
C ILE A 405 19.80 -13.20 2.43
N VAL A 406 20.28 -12.92 3.66
CA VAL A 406 21.38 -11.98 3.93
C VAL A 406 22.62 -12.29 3.08
N LYS A 407 22.96 -13.57 2.90
CA LYS A 407 24.09 -13.99 2.06
C LYS A 407 23.80 -13.81 0.57
N ILE A 408 22.66 -14.33 0.09
CA ILE A 408 22.33 -14.31 -1.35
C ILE A 408 22.17 -12.88 -1.86
N SER A 409 21.54 -11.99 -1.07
CA SER A 409 21.30 -10.61 -1.46
C SER A 409 22.55 -9.73 -1.47
N GLY A 410 23.73 -10.22 -1.05
CA GLY A 410 24.94 -9.40 -0.91
C GLY A 410 24.90 -8.46 0.30
N GLN A 411 23.92 -8.60 1.20
CA GLN A 411 23.81 -7.78 2.42
C GLN A 411 25.02 -7.99 3.35
N GLN A 412 25.63 -9.17 3.35
CA GLN A 412 26.81 -9.44 4.19
C GLN A 412 27.97 -8.48 3.90
N ASP A 413 28.17 -8.08 2.65
CA ASP A 413 29.24 -7.13 2.28
C ASP A 413 28.93 -5.73 2.81
N LEU A 414 27.65 -5.34 2.81
CA LEU A 414 27.22 -4.08 3.43
C LEU A 414 27.38 -4.10 4.95
N ILE A 415 27.11 -5.24 5.60
CA ILE A 415 27.37 -5.41 7.04
C ILE A 415 28.88 -5.26 7.32
N ASN A 416 29.73 -5.92 6.54
CA ASN A 416 31.19 -5.84 6.72
C ASN A 416 31.71 -4.40 6.50
N LYS A 417 31.13 -3.67 5.53
CA LYS A 417 31.59 -2.33 5.16
C LYS A 417 31.02 -1.21 6.02
N TYR A 418 29.75 -1.31 6.41
CA TYR A 418 29.01 -0.21 7.03
C TYR A 418 28.43 -0.55 8.41
N GLY A 419 28.50 -1.81 8.83
CA GLY A 419 28.17 -2.26 10.18
C GLY A 419 26.67 -2.40 10.44
N ASP A 420 26.29 -2.13 11.69
CA ASP A 420 25.02 -2.47 12.31
C ASP A 420 23.76 -2.00 11.58
N ILE A 421 23.84 -0.90 10.81
CA ILE A 421 22.69 -0.34 10.07
C ILE A 421 22.11 -1.31 9.04
N TYR A 422 22.88 -2.32 8.61
CA TYR A 422 22.46 -3.37 7.68
C TYR A 422 22.15 -4.71 8.36
N THR A 423 22.21 -4.79 9.69
CA THR A 423 21.89 -6.02 10.44
C THR A 423 20.45 -5.97 10.95
N TYR A 424 19.75 -7.11 10.91
CA TYR A 424 18.34 -7.17 11.30
C TYR A 424 18.10 -6.64 12.73
N ASN A 425 18.99 -6.91 13.66
CA ASN A 425 18.78 -6.55 15.07
C ASN A 425 19.27 -5.14 15.43
N ASN A 426 20.12 -4.48 14.63
CA ASN A 426 20.79 -3.26 15.10
C ASN A 426 20.49 -1.99 14.29
N THR A 427 19.55 -2.06 13.34
CA THR A 427 19.03 -0.83 12.70
C THR A 427 18.37 0.09 13.75
N PRO A 428 18.35 1.41 13.51
CA PRO A 428 17.59 2.35 14.35
C PRO A 428 16.14 1.91 14.60
N ARG A 429 15.43 1.48 13.56
CA ARG A 429 14.04 0.99 13.68
C ARG A 429 13.94 -0.28 14.52
N ALA A 430 14.84 -1.24 14.34
CA ALA A 430 14.89 -2.46 15.15
C ALA A 430 15.07 -2.14 16.64
N LYS A 431 15.98 -1.21 16.95
CA LYS A 431 16.26 -0.76 18.32
C LYS A 431 15.07 0.00 18.92
N ILE A 432 14.43 0.89 18.16
CA ILE A 432 13.22 1.61 18.62
C ILE A 432 12.08 0.64 18.88
N MET A 433 11.77 -0.26 17.94
CA MET A 433 10.71 -1.27 18.11
C MET A 433 10.97 -2.16 19.32
N ARG A 434 12.20 -2.67 19.50
CA ARG A 434 12.58 -3.49 20.66
C ARG A 434 12.44 -2.74 21.99
N ARG A 435 12.79 -1.45 22.02
CA ARG A 435 12.65 -0.62 23.22
C ARG A 435 11.18 -0.35 23.56
N ASP A 436 10.36 -0.09 22.55
CA ASP A 436 9.06 0.57 22.74
C ASP A 436 7.85 -0.33 22.51
N HIS A 437 7.97 -1.52 21.91
CA HIS A 437 6.82 -2.41 21.67
C HIS A 437 6.07 -2.78 22.96
N VAL A 438 6.76 -2.86 24.10
CA VAL A 438 6.16 -3.13 25.42
C VAL A 438 5.23 -2.00 25.91
N LYS A 439 5.33 -0.79 25.33
CA LYS A 439 4.46 0.34 25.64
C LYS A 439 3.09 0.23 24.94
N VAL A 440 2.97 -0.66 23.95
CA VAL A 440 1.72 -0.92 23.24
C VAL A 440 0.79 -1.76 24.11
N LYS A 441 -0.31 -1.14 24.54
CA LYS A 441 -1.34 -1.74 25.40
C LYS A 441 -2.74 -1.66 24.82
N ASP A 442 -2.92 -0.80 23.80
CA ASP A 442 -4.18 -0.48 23.15
C ASP A 442 -3.92 0.08 21.75
N ILE A 443 -4.98 0.28 20.97
CA ILE A 443 -4.91 0.84 19.61
C ILE A 443 -4.18 2.19 19.61
N LYS A 444 -4.43 3.06 20.59
CA LYS A 444 -3.82 4.40 20.66
C LYS A 444 -2.30 4.34 20.79
N THR A 445 -1.80 3.47 21.65
CA THR A 445 -0.37 3.28 21.88
C THR A 445 0.30 2.56 20.71
N MET A 446 -0.43 1.69 19.99
CA MET A 446 0.03 1.11 18.73
C MET A 446 0.19 2.19 17.64
N ILE A 447 -0.86 3.00 17.42
CA ILE A 447 -0.83 4.13 16.48
C ILE A 447 0.34 5.06 16.80
N LYS A 448 0.52 5.42 18.08
CA LYS A 448 1.61 6.29 18.52
C LYS A 448 2.99 5.70 18.19
N LEU A 449 3.18 4.39 18.34
CA LEU A 449 4.46 3.74 18.04
C LEU A 449 4.72 3.68 16.53
N MET A 450 3.72 3.32 15.74
CA MET A 450 3.87 3.28 14.28
C MET A 450 4.15 4.69 13.73
N ARG A 451 3.38 5.70 14.17
CA ARG A 451 3.59 7.11 13.81
C ARG A 451 4.82 7.76 14.47
N TYR A 452 5.64 7.02 15.20
CA TYR A 452 6.73 7.59 16.00
C TYR A 452 7.85 8.16 15.14
N ASN A 453 8.11 9.46 15.35
CA ASN A 453 9.31 10.14 14.90
C ASN A 453 9.64 11.31 15.82
N ASN A 454 10.59 11.11 16.72
CA ASN A 454 11.11 12.14 17.62
C ASN A 454 12.62 12.33 17.40
N TYR A 455 13.03 12.39 16.13
CA TYR A 455 14.44 12.30 15.72
C TYR A 455 15.37 13.33 16.36
N LYS A 456 14.84 14.50 16.73
CA LYS A 456 15.61 15.57 17.39
C LYS A 456 16.04 15.22 18.82
N LYS A 457 15.36 14.26 19.47
CA LYS A 457 15.57 13.91 20.88
C LYS A 457 15.93 12.44 21.09
N ASP A 458 15.54 11.55 20.17
CA ASP A 458 15.82 10.13 20.31
C ASP A 458 17.29 9.83 19.95
N PRO A 459 18.11 9.31 20.90
CA PRO A 459 19.49 8.96 20.61
C PRO A 459 19.63 7.87 19.54
N LEU A 460 18.59 7.04 19.32
CA LEU A 460 18.58 6.02 18.26
C LEU A 460 18.40 6.61 16.86
N SER A 461 18.01 7.88 16.74
CA SER A 461 17.85 8.60 15.48
C SER A 461 19.08 9.41 15.08
N ARG A 462 20.23 9.16 15.70
CA ARG A 462 21.50 9.83 15.36
C ARG A 462 22.31 9.00 14.35
N CYS A 463 23.02 9.68 13.45
CA CYS A 463 24.02 9.09 12.56
C CYS A 463 25.33 9.87 12.56
N GLU A 464 26.36 9.28 11.94
CA GLU A 464 27.59 9.98 11.55
C GLU A 464 27.28 10.93 10.38
N CYS A 465 26.56 12.00 10.70
CA CYS A 465 26.02 12.99 9.79
C CYS A 465 26.20 14.39 10.42
N ASP A 466 26.07 15.43 9.61
CA ASP A 466 25.98 16.81 10.09
C ASP A 466 24.70 17.49 9.54
N PRO A 467 23.68 17.76 10.37
CA PRO A 467 23.60 17.46 11.80
C PRO A 467 23.49 15.96 12.10
N ALA A 468 23.78 15.57 13.34
CA ALA A 468 23.77 14.16 13.74
C ALA A 468 22.35 13.59 13.81
N GLU A 469 21.36 14.38 14.21
CA GLU A 469 19.95 13.99 14.26
C GLU A 469 19.38 13.81 12.85
N ASN A 470 18.78 12.67 12.56
CA ASN A 470 18.26 12.38 11.22
C ASN A 470 16.81 11.88 11.24
N ALA A 471 15.94 12.60 10.55
CA ALA A 471 14.50 12.36 10.50
C ALA A 471 14.10 11.10 9.71
N ALA A 472 15.03 10.49 8.96
CA ALA A 472 14.81 9.19 8.31
C ALA A 472 15.05 8.00 9.26
N LEU A 473 15.66 8.21 10.43
CA LEU A 473 15.99 7.16 11.40
C LEU A 473 14.91 7.01 12.48
N ALA A 474 13.67 6.78 12.05
CA ALA A 474 12.49 6.64 12.91
C ALA A 474 11.58 5.50 12.40
N ILE A 475 10.49 5.16 13.10
CA ILE A 475 9.50 4.18 12.59
C ILE A 475 8.69 4.77 11.43
N SER A 476 8.33 6.05 11.54
CA SER A 476 7.65 6.81 10.51
C SER A 476 8.56 7.96 10.02
N ALA A 477 9.42 7.70 9.04
CA ALA A 477 10.41 8.68 8.57
C ALA A 477 9.81 9.99 8.04
N ARG A 478 10.62 11.05 8.12
CA ARG A 478 10.33 12.42 7.65
C ARG A 478 11.55 13.03 6.97
N SER A 479 12.01 12.47 5.85
CA SER A 479 13.26 12.92 5.20
C SER A 479 13.18 14.38 4.73
N ASP A 480 11.98 14.94 4.58
CA ASP A 480 11.74 16.36 4.28
C ASP A 480 12.23 17.30 5.39
N LEU A 481 12.37 16.81 6.62
CA LEU A 481 12.82 17.61 7.76
C LEU A 481 14.35 17.61 7.93
N ASN A 482 15.07 16.82 7.13
CA ASN A 482 16.53 16.85 7.10
C ASN A 482 17.00 18.11 6.33
N PRO A 483 18.05 18.84 6.79
CA PRO A 483 18.53 20.02 6.09
C PRO A 483 19.05 19.74 4.67
N GLN A 484 18.69 20.57 3.69
CA GLN A 484 19.17 20.38 2.31
C GLN A 484 20.70 20.49 2.18
N ASN A 485 21.33 21.32 3.03
CA ASN A 485 22.78 21.53 3.09
C ASN A 485 23.50 20.60 4.08
N GLY A 486 22.82 19.59 4.63
CA GLY A 486 23.42 18.63 5.55
C GLY A 486 24.40 17.67 4.87
N THR A 487 25.32 17.12 5.65
CA THR A 487 26.27 16.08 5.19
C THR A 487 25.79 14.71 5.66
N TYR A 488 25.55 13.82 4.71
CA TYR A 488 24.93 12.51 4.98
C TYR A 488 25.84 11.37 4.53
N ARG A 489 26.07 10.41 5.42
CA ARG A 489 26.82 9.19 5.11
C ARG A 489 26.22 8.39 3.96
N PHE A 490 24.89 8.39 3.84
CA PHE A 490 24.16 7.71 2.77
C PHE A 490 23.15 8.65 2.13
N LYS A 491 23.00 8.58 0.79
CA LYS A 491 22.05 9.43 0.04
C LYS A 491 20.61 9.34 0.55
N PHE A 492 20.17 8.18 1.02
CA PHE A 492 18.80 7.99 1.54
C PHE A 492 18.56 8.74 2.86
N LEU A 493 19.60 9.18 3.55
CA LEU A 493 19.50 9.97 4.77
C LEU A 493 19.35 11.48 4.49
N GLY A 494 19.43 11.91 3.22
CA GLY A 494 19.35 13.33 2.86
C GLY A 494 17.95 13.92 2.85
N HIS A 495 17.87 15.22 2.51
CA HIS A 495 16.62 15.96 2.31
C HIS A 495 15.88 15.43 1.07
N ARG A 496 14.70 14.84 1.28
CA ARG A 496 13.90 14.20 0.21
C ARG A 496 12.42 14.37 0.48
N ALA A 497 11.62 14.53 -0.58
CA ALA A 497 10.17 14.38 -0.50
C ALA A 497 9.79 12.89 -0.34
N HIS A 498 10.24 12.27 0.75
CA HIS A 498 10.16 10.83 1.02
C HIS A 498 10.10 10.58 2.53
N GLY A 499 9.28 9.64 2.94
CA GLY A 499 9.09 9.26 4.34
C GLY A 499 7.86 8.38 4.45
N ALA A 500 7.42 8.11 5.68
CA ALA A 500 6.16 7.42 5.88
C ALA A 500 5.00 8.28 5.38
N ILE A 501 4.10 7.70 4.59
CA ILE A 501 2.97 8.41 3.97
C ILE A 501 1.61 7.94 4.49
N ASP A 502 1.58 6.97 5.39
CA ASP A 502 0.37 6.49 6.05
C ASP A 502 0.68 5.72 7.34
N MET A 503 -0.36 5.15 7.94
CA MET A 503 -0.34 4.00 8.85
C MET A 503 -1.64 3.23 8.67
N LYS A 504 -1.57 1.89 8.62
CA LYS A 504 -2.73 0.98 8.64
C LYS A 504 -2.64 0.04 9.83
N LEU A 505 -3.76 -0.30 10.45
CA LEU A 505 -3.83 -1.19 11.61
C LEU A 505 -5.15 -1.97 11.66
N THR A 506 -5.08 -3.28 11.84
CA THR A 506 -6.23 -4.13 12.20
C THR A 506 -5.95 -4.95 13.45
N ASN A 507 -7.01 -5.56 13.99
CA ASN A 507 -6.97 -6.40 15.17
C ASN A 507 -8.01 -7.53 15.09
N SER A 508 -8.11 -8.34 16.14
CA SER A 508 -9.05 -9.48 16.19
C SER A 508 -10.54 -9.10 16.12
N THR A 509 -10.87 -7.83 16.40
CA THR A 509 -12.25 -7.31 16.25
C THR A 509 -12.51 -6.83 14.83
N LEU A 510 -11.66 -5.93 14.31
CA LEU A 510 -11.82 -5.30 13.01
C LEU A 510 -11.73 -6.30 11.85
N ILE A 511 -10.92 -7.36 12.00
CA ILE A 511 -10.76 -8.38 10.95
C ILE A 511 -12.06 -9.10 10.60
N LYS A 512 -12.99 -9.22 11.55
CA LYS A 512 -14.29 -9.92 11.35
C LYS A 512 -15.15 -9.23 10.30
N ASP A 513 -15.02 -7.90 10.21
CA ASP A 513 -15.72 -7.05 9.25
C ASP A 513 -14.83 -6.68 8.06
N LEU A 514 -13.68 -7.36 7.91
CA LEU A 514 -12.62 -7.03 6.95
C LEU A 514 -12.29 -5.54 6.99
N SER A 515 -12.08 -5.03 8.20
CA SER A 515 -11.86 -3.61 8.44
C SER A 515 -10.46 -3.34 8.96
N PHE A 516 -9.99 -2.11 8.76
CA PHE A 516 -8.75 -1.60 9.36
C PHE A 516 -8.81 -0.10 9.58
N ILE A 517 -8.07 0.37 10.57
CA ILE A 517 -7.81 1.79 10.81
C ILE A 517 -6.76 2.27 9.81
N ALA A 518 -6.96 3.44 9.22
CA ALA A 518 -6.01 4.09 8.32
C ALA A 518 -5.81 5.57 8.70
N ILE A 519 -4.57 6.04 8.65
CA ILE A 519 -4.18 7.45 8.76
C ILE A 519 -3.38 7.81 7.50
N ALA A 520 -3.79 8.85 6.79
CA ALA A 520 -3.07 9.36 5.63
C ALA A 520 -2.01 10.41 6.00
N GLY A 521 -0.95 10.47 5.21
CA GLY A 521 0.06 11.51 5.23
C GLY A 521 1.20 11.28 6.23
N PRO A 522 2.25 12.11 6.17
CA PRO A 522 3.40 11.98 7.05
C PRO A 522 3.06 12.24 8.52
N THR A 523 3.81 11.62 9.44
CA THR A 523 3.58 11.83 10.88
C THR A 523 3.75 13.29 11.27
N CYS A 524 2.92 13.74 12.21
CA CYS A 524 2.98 15.08 12.80
C CYS A 524 2.79 15.04 14.33
N ASP A 525 3.04 13.89 14.95
CA ASP A 525 2.84 13.69 16.40
C ASP A 525 3.89 14.47 17.22
N ASP A 526 5.17 14.26 16.93
CA ASP A 526 6.31 14.89 17.62
C ASP A 526 7.12 15.83 16.68
N VAL A 527 6.65 16.02 15.45
CA VAL A 527 7.31 16.78 14.38
C VAL A 527 6.32 17.72 13.66
N PRO A 528 6.79 18.79 12.99
CA PRO A 528 5.90 19.73 12.30
C PRO A 528 5.04 19.06 11.22
N ILE A 529 3.82 19.55 11.04
CA ILE A 529 2.90 19.10 9.98
C ILE A 529 3.56 19.31 8.61
N PHE A 530 3.45 18.31 7.73
CA PHE A 530 3.89 18.45 6.35
C PHE A 530 2.92 19.35 5.57
N GLN A 531 3.49 20.30 4.83
CA GLN A 531 2.75 21.23 3.98
C GLN A 531 3.54 21.48 2.69
N TRP A 532 2.97 21.18 1.52
CA TRP A 532 3.63 21.28 0.22
C TRP A 532 4.24 22.67 0.00
N SER A 533 3.43 23.71 0.18
CA SER A 533 3.82 25.11 0.02
C SER A 533 4.96 25.60 0.93
N LYS A 534 5.34 24.83 1.97
CA LYS A 534 6.42 25.17 2.90
C LYS A 534 7.58 24.17 2.89
N ALA A 535 7.45 23.05 2.19
CA ALA A 535 8.43 21.96 2.23
C ALA A 535 9.58 22.13 1.21
N GLY A 536 9.53 23.15 0.34
CA GLY A 536 10.59 23.43 -0.63
C GLY A 536 10.57 22.51 -1.87
N PHE A 537 9.45 21.82 -2.13
CA PHE A 537 9.33 20.87 -3.24
C PHE A 537 8.42 21.32 -4.39
N ASN A 538 7.76 22.48 -4.27
CA ASN A 538 6.73 22.92 -5.22
C ASN A 538 7.16 22.89 -6.69
N ASP A 539 8.39 23.33 -6.97
CA ASP A 539 8.90 23.43 -8.34
C ASP A 539 9.57 22.14 -8.85
N SER A 540 9.73 21.13 -7.99
CA SER A 540 10.53 19.92 -8.27
C SER A 540 9.75 18.61 -8.19
N VAL A 541 8.61 18.60 -7.49
CA VAL A 541 7.82 17.39 -7.25
C VAL A 541 6.36 17.66 -7.61
N PRO A 542 5.82 17.08 -8.70
CA PRO A 542 4.41 17.21 -9.03
C PRO A 542 3.51 16.55 -7.97
N HIS A 543 2.40 17.20 -7.66
CA HIS A 543 1.47 16.80 -6.59
C HIS A 543 0.03 17.22 -6.90
N PHE A 544 -0.41 17.02 -8.14
CA PHE A 544 -1.78 17.25 -8.60
C PHE A 544 -2.79 16.48 -7.73
N GLY A 545 -3.89 17.15 -7.37
CA GLY A 545 -4.95 16.58 -6.55
C GLY A 545 -4.60 16.43 -5.06
N HIS A 546 -3.39 16.78 -4.63
CA HIS A 546 -3.04 16.74 -3.20
C HIS A 546 -3.64 17.94 -2.45
N PRO A 547 -4.05 17.74 -1.19
CA PRO A 547 -4.24 18.83 -0.25
C PRO A 547 -2.88 19.48 0.04
N ASP A 548 -2.84 20.79 0.32
CA ASP A 548 -1.57 21.46 0.68
C ASP A 548 -1.06 20.98 2.05
N ILE A 549 -1.95 20.78 3.02
CA ILE A 549 -1.62 20.40 4.41
C ILE A 549 -2.02 18.95 4.67
N PHE A 550 -1.08 18.14 5.17
CA PHE A 550 -1.32 16.73 5.52
C PHE A 550 -1.47 16.56 7.04
N LYS A 551 -2.69 16.81 7.53
CA LYS A 551 -3.06 16.61 8.95
C LYS A 551 -4.42 15.93 9.04
N PHE A 552 -4.44 14.61 8.89
CA PHE A 552 -5.67 13.83 8.84
C PHE A 552 -5.87 12.98 10.10
N PRO A 553 -7.12 12.87 10.61
CA PRO A 553 -7.43 11.96 11.70
C PRO A 553 -7.53 10.50 11.20
N PRO A 554 -7.49 9.50 12.11
CA PRO A 554 -7.72 8.11 11.76
C PRO A 554 -9.17 7.82 11.37
N TYR A 555 -9.35 6.93 10.39
CA TYR A 555 -10.64 6.40 9.97
C TYR A 555 -10.62 4.87 9.95
N VAL A 556 -11.74 4.23 10.25
CA VAL A 556 -11.95 2.80 10.01
C VAL A 556 -12.53 2.63 8.61
N PHE A 557 -11.87 1.82 7.79
CA PHE A 557 -12.33 1.41 6.46
C PHE A 557 -12.67 -0.07 6.46
N GLY A 558 -13.81 -0.41 5.85
CA GLY A 558 -14.31 -1.77 5.65
C GLY A 558 -15.49 -1.73 4.70
N ASP A 559 -16.66 -2.26 5.11
CA ASP A 559 -17.92 -2.09 4.35
C ASP A 559 -18.47 -0.66 4.34
N ASP A 560 -17.94 0.20 5.20
CA ASP A 560 -18.18 1.64 5.15
C ASP A 560 -16.96 2.37 5.72
N VAL A 561 -16.99 3.70 5.69
CA VAL A 561 -15.97 4.57 6.27
C VAL A 561 -16.56 5.30 7.46
N LYS A 562 -15.93 5.13 8.62
CA LYS A 562 -16.33 5.81 9.85
C LYS A 562 -15.12 6.42 10.56
N PRO A 563 -15.23 7.63 11.13
CA PRO A 563 -14.14 8.19 11.91
C PRO A 563 -13.82 7.26 13.08
N PHE A 564 -12.52 7.10 13.37
CA PHE A 564 -12.10 6.35 14.55
C PHE A 564 -12.10 7.29 15.76
N TYR A 565 -13.15 7.21 16.57
CA TYR A 565 -13.27 7.97 17.82
C TYR A 565 -12.65 7.20 18.98
N ARG A 566 -11.82 7.90 19.77
CA ARG A 566 -10.88 7.35 20.76
C ARG A 566 -11.53 6.72 22.01
N ASP A 567 -12.86 6.80 22.15
CA ASP A 567 -13.60 6.39 23.35
C ASP A 567 -14.39 5.07 23.17
N GLN A 568 -14.02 4.25 22.18
CA GLN A 568 -14.51 2.87 22.02
C GLN A 568 -13.45 1.84 22.41
#